data_AF-A0AAJ7N550-F1
#
_entry.id   AF-A0AAJ7N550-F1
#
_cell.length_a   1.000
_cell.length_b   1.000
_cell.length_c   1.000
_cell.angle_alpha   90.00
_cell.angle_beta   90.00
_cell.angle_gamma   90.00
#
_symmetry.space_group_name_H-M   'P 1'
#
loop_
_entity.id
_entity.type
_entity.pdbx_description
1 polymer ?
#
loop_
_entity_poly.entity_id
_entity_poly.type
_entity_poly.pdbx_seq_one_letter_code
_entity_poly.pdbx_strand_id
1 'polypeptide(L)'
;TIIACLLYFGAVANANWYDNAVVYQVYPRSFKDSNGDGIGDLNGITSKLEHIADIGAQVVWLSPIYTSPQVDFGYDIANFTDVDPSYGTL
;
A
#
# COMPACT_ATOMS: atom_id res chain seq x y z
N THR A 1 23.41 42.20 15.58
CA THR A 1 22.19 41.38 15.69
C THR A 1 22.31 40.15 14.79
N ILE A 2 23.34 39.34 15.04
CA ILE A 2 23.73 38.13 14.29
C ILE A 2 23.52 36.94 15.24
N ILE A 3 22.33 36.80 15.83
CA ILE A 3 22.02 35.72 16.79
C ILE A 3 20.54 35.29 16.63
N ALA A 4 20.10 35.10 15.39
CA ALA A 4 18.79 34.49 15.10
C ALA A 4 18.88 33.37 14.04
N CYS A 5 20.09 33.06 13.55
CA CYS A 5 20.33 32.06 12.50
C CYS A 5 20.90 30.73 13.04
N LEU A 6 20.91 30.54 14.37
CA LEU A 6 21.49 29.39 15.05
C LEU A 6 20.50 28.67 15.98
N LEU A 7 19.20 28.89 15.80
CA LEU A 7 18.18 28.11 16.49
C LEU A 7 17.66 27.02 15.54
N TYR A 8 18.27 25.86 15.71
CA TYR A 8 17.55 24.59 15.72
C TYR A 8 17.08 24.02 14.37
N PHE A 9 17.90 24.07 13.33
CA PHE A 9 17.96 22.91 12.42
C PHE A 9 18.86 21.85 13.05
N GLY A 10 18.41 21.32 14.20
CA GLY A 10 18.81 19.98 14.55
C GLY A 10 18.26 19.11 13.43
N ALA A 11 19.13 18.62 12.54
CA ALA A 11 18.77 17.50 11.69
C ALA A 11 18.09 16.49 12.61
N VAL A 12 16.88 16.04 12.26
CA VAL A 12 16.22 14.93 12.96
C VAL A 12 17.07 13.69 12.66
N ALA A 13 18.19 13.58 13.35
CA ALA A 13 19.07 12.45 13.31
C ALA A 13 18.28 11.34 13.99
N ASN A 14 17.83 10.36 13.18
CA ASN A 14 16.90 9.27 13.48
C ASN A 14 15.40 9.56 13.21
N ALA A 15 15.05 10.16 12.07
CA ALA A 15 13.69 9.98 11.56
C ALA A 15 13.55 8.54 11.06
N ASN A 16 12.59 7.77 11.58
CA ASN A 16 12.28 6.44 11.05
C ASN A 16 11.76 6.59 9.63
N TRP A 17 11.95 5.57 8.79
CA TRP A 17 11.49 5.61 7.39
C TRP A 17 9.99 5.92 7.27
N TYR A 18 9.19 5.49 8.25
CA TYR A 18 7.74 5.67 8.27
C TYR A 18 7.27 7.04 8.78
N ASP A 19 8.12 7.81 9.48
CA ASP A 19 7.70 9.06 10.13
C ASP A 19 7.27 10.13 9.12
N ASN A 20 7.80 10.06 7.89
CA ASN A 20 7.51 11.01 6.81
C ASN A 20 7.16 10.30 5.49
N ALA A 21 6.77 9.02 5.55
CA ALA A 21 6.48 8.24 4.35
C ALA A 21 5.16 8.67 3.71
N VAL A 22 5.15 8.86 2.38
CA VAL A 22 3.92 8.94 1.61
C VAL A 22 3.40 7.52 1.39
N VAL A 23 2.30 7.18 2.06
CA VAL A 23 1.64 5.87 1.97
C VAL A 23 0.52 5.94 0.94
N TYR A 24 0.55 5.03 -0.04
CA TYR A 24 -0.53 4.84 -1.00
C TYR A 24 -1.33 3.60 -0.63
N GLN A 25 -2.58 3.80 -0.21
CA GLN A 25 -3.47 2.69 0.08
C GLN A 25 -4.12 2.20 -1.21
N VAL A 26 -4.00 0.90 -1.49
CA VAL A 26 -4.65 0.22 -2.59
C VAL A 26 -5.80 -0.61 -2.06
N TYR A 27 -6.97 -0.46 -2.67
CA TYR A 27 -8.10 -1.37 -2.48
C TYR A 27 -8.09 -2.41 -3.61
N PRO A 28 -7.60 -3.66 -3.38
CA PRO A 28 -7.23 -4.59 -4.46
C PRO A 28 -8.34 -4.83 -5.47
N ARG A 29 -9.53 -5.16 -4.98
CA ARG A 29 -10.72 -5.48 -5.77
C ARG A 29 -11.10 -4.43 -6.82
N SER A 30 -10.78 -3.15 -6.58
CA SER A 30 -11.22 -2.04 -7.45
C SER A 30 -10.06 -1.32 -8.14
N PHE A 31 -8.81 -1.75 -7.93
CA PHE A 31 -7.66 -1.01 -8.42
C PHE A 31 -7.33 -1.31 -9.87
N LYS A 32 -6.99 -2.57 -10.18
CA LYS A 32 -6.69 -3.00 -11.55
C LYS A 32 -6.92 -4.50 -11.71
N ASP A 33 -7.85 -4.85 -12.59
CA ASP A 33 -8.07 -6.21 -13.09
C ASP A 33 -7.06 -6.52 -14.21
N SER A 34 -6.37 -7.65 -14.13
CA SER A 34 -5.40 -8.11 -15.13
C SER A 34 -5.91 -9.21 -16.06
N ASN A 35 -7.00 -9.90 -15.70
CA ASN A 35 -7.47 -11.12 -16.37
C ASN A 35 -8.85 -10.94 -17.04
N GLY A 36 -9.55 -9.84 -16.78
CA GLY A 36 -10.84 -9.48 -17.37
C GLY A 36 -12.06 -10.06 -16.65
N ASP A 37 -11.94 -10.57 -15.43
CA ASP A 37 -13.05 -11.12 -14.64
C ASP A 37 -13.87 -10.06 -13.87
N GLY A 38 -13.44 -8.80 -13.89
CA GLY A 38 -14.08 -7.67 -13.22
C GLY A 38 -13.65 -7.44 -11.77
N ILE A 39 -12.67 -8.20 -11.28
CA ILE A 39 -12.08 -8.08 -9.94
C ILE A 39 -10.62 -7.68 -10.08
N GLY A 40 -10.20 -6.64 -9.37
CA GLY A 40 -8.79 -6.26 -9.32
C GLY A 40 -7.94 -7.28 -8.56
N ASP A 41 -6.72 -7.51 -9.04
CA ASP A 41 -5.87 -8.62 -8.61
C ASP A 41 -4.39 -8.21 -8.41
N LEU A 42 -3.58 -9.10 -7.85
CA LEU A 42 -2.17 -8.82 -7.51
C LEU A 42 -1.29 -8.57 -8.74
N ASN A 43 -1.60 -9.18 -9.90
CA ASN A 43 -0.86 -8.93 -11.13
C ASN A 43 -1.21 -7.54 -11.69
N GLY A 44 -2.46 -7.12 -11.57
CA GLY A 44 -2.92 -5.78 -11.90
C GLY A 44 -2.24 -4.72 -11.03
N ILE A 45 -2.13 -4.95 -9.72
CA ILE A 45 -1.38 -4.08 -8.80
C ILE A 45 0.09 -3.99 -9.22
N THR A 46 0.73 -5.15 -9.44
CA THR A 46 2.14 -5.22 -9.88
C THR A 46 2.38 -4.40 -11.15
N SER A 47 1.47 -4.47 -12.13
CA SER A 47 1.56 -3.72 -13.39
C SER A 47 1.49 -2.18 -13.24
N LYS A 48 1.14 -1.69 -12.05
CA LYS A 48 0.96 -0.26 -11.73
C LYS A 48 1.92 0.24 -10.65
N LEU A 49 2.90 -0.56 -10.22
CA LEU A 49 3.89 -0.12 -9.24
C LEU A 49 4.71 1.07 -9.73
N GLU A 50 5.05 1.13 -11.03
CA GLU A 50 5.73 2.30 -11.62
C GLU A 50 4.88 3.57 -11.47
N HIS A 51 3.57 3.50 -11.74
CA HIS A 51 2.66 4.64 -11.53
C HIS A 51 2.62 5.10 -10.07
N ILE A 52 2.58 4.16 -9.11
CA ILE A 52 2.58 4.47 -7.68
C ILE A 52 3.91 5.13 -7.26
N ALA A 53 5.03 4.67 -7.81
CA ALA A 53 6.33 5.30 -7.58
C ALA A 53 6.41 6.70 -8.20
N ASP A 54 5.89 6.89 -9.42
CA ASP A 54 5.93 8.17 -10.16
C ASP A 54 5.17 9.30 -9.45
N ILE A 55 4.09 8.98 -8.74
CA ILE A 55 3.35 9.95 -7.92
C ILE A 55 4.05 10.25 -6.57
N GLY A 56 5.19 9.60 -6.30
CA GLY A 56 6.03 9.84 -5.13
C GLY A 56 5.69 9.02 -3.89
N ALA A 57 4.85 7.98 -4.02
CA ALA A 57 4.57 7.11 -2.89
C ALA A 57 5.79 6.23 -2.55
N GLN A 58 6.06 6.05 -1.26
CA GLN A 58 7.20 5.29 -0.74
C GLN A 58 6.76 3.94 -0.16
N VAL A 59 5.45 3.80 0.11
CA VAL A 59 4.86 2.64 0.77
C VAL A 59 3.54 2.32 0.10
N VAL A 60 3.29 1.04 -0.14
CA VAL A 60 1.98 0.54 -0.54
C VAL A 60 1.34 -0.15 0.66
N TRP A 61 0.13 0.26 1.01
CA TRP A 61 -0.71 -0.46 1.97
C TRP A 61 -1.88 -1.09 1.23
N LEU A 62 -1.96 -2.43 1.26
CA LEU A 62 -3.10 -3.15 0.70
C LEU A 62 -4.20 -3.28 1.76
N SER A 63 -5.44 -2.97 1.39
CA SER A 63 -6.61 -3.56 2.05
C SER A 63 -6.54 -5.11 1.96
N PRO A 64 -7.29 -5.86 2.79
CA PRO A 64 -7.08 -7.31 2.95
C PRO A 64 -7.08 -8.09 1.63
N ILE A 65 -6.07 -8.96 1.48
CA ILE A 65 -5.91 -9.88 0.35
C ILE A 65 -6.01 -11.36 0.75
N TYR A 66 -6.26 -11.61 2.03
CA TYR A 66 -6.31 -12.96 2.59
C TYR A 66 -7.59 -13.69 2.18
N THR A 67 -7.59 -15.03 2.22
CA THR A 67 -8.79 -15.83 1.96
C THR A 67 -9.96 -15.35 2.83
N SER A 68 -11.09 -15.02 2.20
CA SER A 68 -12.27 -14.48 2.88
C SER A 68 -13.57 -14.94 2.22
N PRO A 69 -14.67 -15.11 2.97
CA PRO A 69 -16.02 -15.27 2.42
C PRO A 69 -16.53 -14.02 1.67
N GLN A 70 -15.83 -12.88 1.79
CA GLN A 70 -16.14 -11.60 1.14
C GLN A 70 -17.46 -10.96 1.63
N VAL A 71 -17.91 -11.25 2.85
CA VAL A 71 -19.11 -10.61 3.44
C VAL A 71 -18.83 -9.14 3.74
N ASP A 72 -17.59 -8.82 4.15
CA ASP A 72 -17.08 -7.46 4.36
C ASP A 72 -15.86 -7.21 3.46
N PHE A 73 -15.92 -7.72 2.22
CA PHE A 73 -14.90 -7.54 1.18
C PHE A 73 -13.45 -7.74 1.66
N GLY A 74 -13.21 -8.82 2.41
CA GLY A 74 -11.87 -9.23 2.85
C GLY A 74 -11.54 -8.89 4.30
N TYR A 75 -12.32 -8.04 4.97
CA TYR A 75 -12.11 -7.76 6.40
C TYR A 75 -12.62 -8.92 7.30
N ASP A 76 -13.50 -9.77 6.78
CA ASP A 76 -13.90 -11.05 7.35
C ASP A 76 -12.94 -12.19 6.92
N ILE A 77 -11.76 -12.23 7.53
CA ILE A 77 -10.68 -13.16 7.15
C ILE A 77 -10.97 -14.59 7.63
N ALA A 78 -10.89 -15.57 6.72
CA ALA A 78 -11.01 -16.99 7.02
C ALA A 78 -9.65 -17.70 7.19
N ASN A 79 -8.62 -17.27 6.47
CA ASN A 79 -7.26 -17.80 6.60
C ASN A 79 -6.22 -16.67 6.48
N PHE A 80 -5.54 -16.35 7.58
CA PHE A 80 -4.54 -15.29 7.64
C PHE A 80 -3.20 -15.62 6.97
N THR A 81 -3.00 -16.86 6.51
CA THR A 81 -1.72 -17.32 5.94
C THR A 81 -1.81 -17.72 4.47
N ASP A 82 -2.91 -17.40 3.80
CA ASP A 82 -3.12 -17.67 2.38
C ASP A 82 -3.78 -16.46 1.70
N VAL A 83 -3.64 -16.37 0.38
CA VAL A 83 -4.21 -15.31 -0.45
C VAL A 83 -5.59 -15.73 -0.94
N ASP A 84 -6.54 -14.81 -1.04
CA ASP A 84 -7.83 -15.10 -1.67
C ASP A 84 -7.61 -15.47 -3.16
N PRO A 85 -8.11 -16.62 -3.63
CA PRO A 85 -7.93 -17.05 -5.02
C PRO A 85 -8.44 -16.04 -6.06
N SER A 86 -9.35 -15.14 -5.67
CA SER A 86 -9.83 -14.04 -6.53
C SER A 86 -8.75 -12.99 -6.82
N TYR A 87 -7.72 -12.90 -5.98
CA TYR A 87 -6.63 -11.92 -6.11
C TYR A 87 -5.32 -12.53 -6.62
N GLY A 88 -5.09 -13.82 -6.42
CA GLY A 88 -3.88 -14.51 -6.88
C GLY A 88 -3.53 -15.73 -6.04
N THR A 89 -2.24 -16.05 -6.00
CA THR A 89 -1.67 -17.16 -5.22
C THR A 89 -0.43 -16.69 -4.45
N LEU A 90 -0.06 -17.41 -3.40
CA LEU A 90 1.20 -17.19 -2.65
C LEU A 90 2.44 -17.62 -3.44
#